data_AF-A0A7C4V2P6-F1
#
_entry.id   AF-A0A7C4V2P6-F1
#
_cell.length_a   1.000
_cell.length_b   1.000
_cell.length_c   1.000
_cell.angle_alpha   90.00
_cell.angle_beta   90.00
_cell.angle_gamma   90.00
#
_symmetry.space_group_name_H-M   'P 1'
#
loop_
_entity.id
_entity.type
_entity.pdbx_description
1 polymer ?
#
loop_
_entity_poly.entity_id
_entity_poly.type
_entity_poly.pdbx_seq_one_letter_code
_entity_poly.pdbx_strand_id
1 'polypeptide(L)'
;MYRLLPRIKRVGLYRLKVPLLISAVLVALLCGCSRHSTREAHWENPSSGQFRKHTPEKRLAKDVDNRAKAESSPRKPRVSASSGREGAASPSEDAEEREEGGKSGGSVAQSRREPKEQEELPGRGSAVSGRLAIVIDDVGNSKEALKAFLRIPAPLTFAVIPGTRCAAACLQMIRASGREAVLHLPMEPLDPDFCPPGAITVEMTDAEIEERVSKYLDELPGVVGVNNHMGSRATQDRRVMEAVLRVVGARGLFFLDSRTASRTVVAEVGAELGVPCISRDGRFLDHLGNSADADEVLVELAELALSKGSAVGIGHVHKGTSAAVLRSLPKLRAMGVEIVPVSSLVRKG
;
A
#
# COMPACT_ATOMS: atom_id res chain seq x y z
N MET A 1 49.40 65.68 9.18
CA MET A 1 50.77 65.63 9.77
C MET A 1 50.66 65.29 11.24
N TYR A 2 51.73 64.76 11.83
CA TYR A 2 52.07 64.69 13.27
C TYR A 2 51.43 65.81 14.14
N ARG A 3 51.05 65.65 15.42
CA ARG A 3 51.72 64.90 16.52
C ARG A 3 50.86 64.88 17.83
N LEU A 4 51.22 63.99 18.77
CA LEU A 4 51.02 64.02 20.25
C LEU A 4 49.63 63.89 20.92
N LEU A 5 49.59 63.02 21.95
CA LEU A 5 48.60 62.91 23.05
C LEU A 5 48.94 63.86 24.21
N PRO A 6 48.01 64.05 25.18
CA PRO A 6 48.42 63.91 26.59
C PRO A 6 47.45 63.15 27.53
N ARG A 7 48.05 62.24 28.31
CA ARG A 7 47.71 61.81 29.70
C ARG A 7 46.24 61.69 30.15
N ILE A 8 45.77 60.44 30.14
CA ILE A 8 45.19 59.67 31.27
C ILE A 8 44.98 60.45 32.59
N LYS A 9 43.75 60.39 33.14
CA LYS A 9 43.47 60.43 34.59
C LYS A 9 42.86 59.10 35.05
N ARG A 10 43.17 58.65 36.27
CA ARG A 10 42.57 57.46 36.90
C ARG A 10 41.27 57.82 37.61
N VAL A 11 40.26 56.94 37.56
CA VAL A 11 39.12 56.88 38.50
C VAL A 11 38.93 55.41 38.90
N GLY A 12 38.49 55.15 40.13
CA GLY A 12 38.67 53.86 40.81
C GLY A 12 37.75 52.71 40.36
N LEU A 13 38.27 51.48 40.51
CA LEU A 13 37.45 50.25 40.51
C LEU A 13 36.63 50.17 41.81
N TYR A 14 35.32 50.02 41.71
CA TYR A 14 34.49 49.54 42.82
C TYR A 14 34.52 48.00 42.86
N ARG A 15 35.04 47.43 43.95
CA ARG A 15 34.92 45.99 44.24
C ARG A 15 33.54 45.70 44.84
N LEU A 16 32.68 45.00 44.11
CA LEU A 16 31.54 44.31 44.73
C LEU A 16 32.07 43.19 45.65
N LYS A 17 31.50 43.09 46.86
CA LYS A 17 31.66 41.94 47.74
C LYS A 17 30.41 41.06 47.60
N VAL A 18 30.59 39.79 47.24
CA VAL A 18 29.54 38.78 47.30
C VAL A 18 29.77 37.95 48.58
N PRO A 19 28.81 37.90 49.53
CA PRO A 19 28.93 37.03 50.69
C PRO A 19 28.55 35.59 50.34
N LEU A 20 29.34 34.62 50.79
CA LEU A 20 28.88 33.23 50.87
C LEU A 20 27.83 33.10 51.98
N LEU A 21 26.72 32.42 51.69
CA LEU A 21 25.85 31.83 52.70
C LEU A 21 25.82 30.32 52.52
N ILE A 22 26.59 29.63 53.36
CA ILE A 22 26.49 28.18 53.55
C ILE A 22 25.64 27.97 54.80
N SER A 23 24.49 27.29 54.66
CA SER A 23 23.75 26.76 55.81
C SER A 23 23.02 25.47 55.45
N ALA A 24 22.97 24.57 56.42
CA ALA A 24 22.65 23.16 56.30
C ALA A 24 21.24 22.83 55.78
N VAL A 25 21.18 21.91 54.81
CA VAL A 25 20.36 20.69 54.91
C VAL A 25 21.15 19.50 54.35
N LEU A 26 21.71 18.66 55.24
CA LEU A 26 22.29 17.35 54.87
C LEU A 26 22.03 16.31 55.98
N VAL A 27 20.74 16.10 56.33
CA VAL A 27 20.30 15.07 57.27
C VAL A 27 19.04 14.39 56.74
N ALA A 28 19.21 13.48 55.76
CA ALA A 28 18.11 12.68 55.20
C ALA A 28 18.59 11.38 54.48
N LEU A 29 19.62 10.71 55.00
CA LEU A 29 19.98 9.35 54.58
C LEU A 29 20.12 8.45 55.81
N LEU A 30 19.04 7.74 56.14
CA LEU A 30 18.99 6.39 56.76
C LEU A 30 17.53 6.05 57.13
N CYS A 31 17.10 4.82 56.87
CA CYS A 31 15.81 4.20 57.24
C CYS A 31 14.50 4.82 56.67
N GLY A 32 13.54 3.96 56.29
CA GLY A 32 12.11 4.36 56.16
C GLY A 32 11.40 3.96 54.86
N CYS A 33 10.99 2.71 54.73
CA CYS A 33 10.24 2.18 53.60
C CYS A 33 8.98 2.98 53.21
N SER A 34 8.78 3.23 51.91
CA SER A 34 7.44 3.14 51.32
C SER A 34 7.46 2.86 49.81
N ARG A 35 6.38 2.23 49.35
CA ARG A 35 6.26 1.56 48.06
C ARG A 35 5.99 2.57 46.95
N HIS A 36 6.68 2.46 45.82
CA HIS A 36 6.11 2.85 44.53
C HIS A 36 6.21 1.69 43.54
N SER A 37 5.06 1.32 42.98
CA SER A 37 4.95 0.30 41.94
C SER A 37 5.62 0.79 40.67
N THR A 38 6.24 -0.13 39.92
CA THR A 38 6.44 0.05 38.49
C THR A 38 5.08 0.31 37.82
N ARG A 39 5.07 1.21 36.83
CA ARG A 39 4.03 1.28 35.81
C ARG A 39 4.66 0.89 34.48
N GLU A 40 4.72 -0.41 34.24
CA GLU A 40 5.02 -0.94 32.91
C GLU A 40 3.85 -0.60 31.98
N ALA A 41 4.13 0.11 30.89
CA ALA A 41 3.13 0.42 29.88
C ALA A 41 2.85 -0.82 29.02
N HIS A 42 2.07 -1.76 29.56
CA HIS A 42 1.56 -2.90 28.82
C HIS A 42 0.70 -2.42 27.65
N TRP A 43 1.22 -2.59 26.42
CA TRP A 43 0.41 -2.53 25.21
C TRP A 43 -0.35 -3.85 25.07
N GLU A 44 -1.54 -3.91 25.68
CA GLU A 44 -2.45 -5.04 25.46
C GLU A 44 -3.18 -4.91 24.13
N ASN A 45 -3.22 -6.01 23.39
CA ASN A 45 -3.83 -6.08 22.07
C ASN A 45 -5.36 -6.26 22.19
N PRO A 46 -6.20 -5.34 21.68
CA PRO A 46 -7.66 -5.39 21.88
C PRO A 46 -8.35 -6.42 20.95
N SER A 47 -8.02 -7.71 21.11
CA SER A 47 -8.49 -8.81 20.25
C SER A 47 -9.15 -9.95 21.04
N SER A 48 -9.98 -9.63 22.03
CA SER A 48 -10.74 -10.62 22.84
C SER A 48 -12.09 -10.11 23.37
N GLY A 49 -12.67 -9.06 22.75
CA GLY A 49 -14.02 -8.60 23.07
C GLY A 49 -15.11 -9.57 22.57
N GLN A 50 -16.06 -9.94 23.44
CA GLN A 50 -17.11 -10.90 23.13
C GLN A 50 -18.09 -10.36 22.06
N PHE A 51 -18.24 -11.09 20.95
CA PHE A 51 -19.22 -10.78 19.90
C PHE A 51 -20.67 -10.91 20.41
N ARG A 52 -21.33 -9.77 20.70
CA ARG A 52 -22.80 -9.71 20.74
C ARG A 52 -23.32 -9.86 19.31
N LYS A 53 -24.06 -10.94 19.04
CA LYS A 53 -24.71 -11.17 17.75
C LYS A 53 -25.82 -10.14 17.52
N HIS A 54 -25.61 -9.22 16.57
CA HIS A 54 -26.68 -8.44 15.95
C HIS A 54 -26.82 -8.88 14.48
N THR A 55 -28.04 -9.25 14.08
CA THR A 55 -28.35 -9.73 12.73
C THR A 55 -28.55 -8.56 11.74
N PRO A 56 -28.08 -8.68 10.48
CA PRO A 56 -28.05 -7.57 9.52
C PRO A 56 -29.38 -7.41 8.74
N GLU A 57 -30.49 -7.15 9.44
CA GLU A 57 -31.84 -7.14 8.81
C GLU A 57 -32.50 -5.75 8.73
N LYS A 58 -31.82 -4.68 9.16
CA LYS A 58 -32.37 -3.30 9.21
C LYS A 58 -31.56 -2.22 8.48
N ARG A 59 -30.82 -2.58 7.42
CA ARG A 59 -30.18 -1.59 6.51
C ARG A 59 -30.65 -1.59 5.06
N LEU A 60 -31.33 -2.62 4.55
CA LEU A 60 -31.89 -2.59 3.18
C LEU A 60 -33.15 -1.71 3.04
N ALA A 61 -33.84 -1.41 4.13
CA ALA A 61 -35.17 -0.78 4.10
C ALA A 61 -35.19 0.76 3.90
N LYS A 62 -34.07 1.39 3.49
CA LYS A 62 -34.01 2.86 3.26
C LYS A 62 -33.63 3.28 1.84
N ASP A 63 -32.93 2.44 1.07
CA ASP A 63 -32.50 2.80 -0.29
C ASP A 63 -33.54 2.46 -1.38
N VAL A 64 -34.57 1.68 -1.03
CA VAL A 64 -35.70 1.37 -1.93
C VAL A 64 -36.68 2.54 -2.07
N ASP A 65 -36.98 3.23 -0.95
CA ASP A 65 -38.05 4.24 -0.87
C ASP A 65 -37.72 5.54 -1.65
N ASN A 66 -36.44 5.89 -1.76
CA ASN A 66 -35.99 7.05 -2.54
C ASN A 66 -36.06 6.85 -4.07
N ARG A 67 -36.16 5.60 -4.56
CA ARG A 67 -36.29 5.33 -6.01
C ARG A 67 -37.73 5.47 -6.51
N ALA A 68 -38.72 5.40 -5.61
CA ALA A 68 -40.14 5.42 -5.95
C ALA A 68 -40.76 6.83 -6.15
N LYS A 69 -39.98 7.91 -5.98
CA LYS A 69 -40.47 9.31 -6.02
C LYS A 69 -40.04 10.13 -7.25
N ALA A 70 -39.28 9.55 -8.18
CA ALA A 70 -38.80 10.27 -9.37
C ALA A 70 -39.79 10.25 -10.57
N GLU A 71 -40.74 9.30 -10.60
CA GLU A 71 -41.58 9.03 -11.76
C GLU A 71 -43.08 9.28 -11.50
N SER A 72 -43.49 10.55 -11.39
CA SER A 72 -44.92 10.91 -11.44
C SER A 72 -45.21 12.31 -11.99
N SER A 73 -45.37 12.42 -13.31
CA SER A 73 -46.10 13.53 -13.93
C SER A 73 -46.75 13.10 -15.26
N PRO A 74 -48.02 13.43 -15.53
CA PRO A 74 -48.80 12.75 -16.57
C PRO A 74 -48.75 13.41 -17.96
N ARG A 75 -48.89 12.59 -19.01
CA ARG A 75 -49.37 13.03 -20.34
C ARG A 75 -50.54 12.16 -20.80
N LYS A 76 -51.53 12.79 -21.45
CA LYS A 76 -52.78 12.16 -21.92
C LYS A 76 -52.62 11.51 -23.31
N PRO A 77 -53.49 10.54 -23.68
CA PRO A 77 -53.24 9.63 -24.80
C PRO A 77 -53.73 10.14 -26.17
N ARG A 78 -53.33 9.43 -27.24
CA ARG A 78 -54.00 9.44 -28.56
C ARG A 78 -54.03 8.02 -29.14
N VAL A 79 -54.92 7.74 -30.09
CA VAL A 79 -55.40 6.38 -30.44
C VAL A 79 -55.28 6.07 -31.93
N SER A 80 -54.69 4.91 -32.24
CA SER A 80 -54.91 4.05 -33.44
C SER A 80 -53.95 2.83 -33.30
N ALA A 81 -54.36 1.56 -33.37
CA ALA A 81 -54.92 0.81 -34.52
C ALA A 81 -54.02 0.87 -35.77
N SER A 82 -53.61 -0.22 -36.43
CA SER A 82 -53.72 -1.69 -36.18
C SER A 82 -52.68 -2.42 -37.09
N SER A 83 -52.54 -3.74 -37.30
CA SER A 83 -53.21 -4.99 -36.86
C SER A 83 -52.40 -6.21 -37.38
N GLY A 84 -52.36 -7.34 -36.63
CA GLY A 84 -52.30 -8.69 -37.24
C GLY A 84 -51.21 -9.68 -36.78
N ARG A 85 -51.69 -10.90 -36.41
CA ARG A 85 -51.15 -12.25 -36.73
C ARG A 85 -49.78 -12.73 -36.20
N GLU A 86 -49.52 -14.03 -36.03
CA GLU A 86 -50.30 -15.23 -35.59
C GLU A 86 -49.31 -16.42 -35.48
N GLY A 87 -49.54 -17.40 -34.58
CA GLY A 87 -48.71 -18.63 -34.45
C GLY A 87 -47.39 -18.45 -33.65
N ALA A 88 -47.03 -19.14 -32.57
CA ALA A 88 -47.48 -20.35 -31.84
C ALA A 88 -46.72 -21.67 -32.12
N ALA A 89 -46.39 -22.37 -31.01
CA ALA A 89 -46.01 -23.78 -30.84
C ALA A 89 -44.60 -24.29 -31.25
N SER A 90 -43.91 -24.84 -30.25
CA SER A 90 -42.88 -25.91 -30.26
C SER A 90 -43.58 -27.30 -30.13
N PRO A 91 -42.96 -28.49 -29.82
CA PRO A 91 -41.59 -28.83 -29.36
C PRO A 91 -41.01 -30.15 -29.97
N SER A 92 -40.28 -30.95 -29.17
CA SER A 92 -39.82 -32.35 -29.37
C SER A 92 -38.73 -32.63 -30.44
N GLU A 93 -38.03 -33.78 -30.44
CA GLU A 93 -37.23 -34.54 -29.43
C GLU A 93 -36.61 -35.78 -30.12
N ASP A 94 -35.86 -36.61 -29.37
CA ASP A 94 -35.43 -38.00 -29.70
C ASP A 94 -34.36 -38.26 -30.79
N ALA A 95 -33.99 -39.55 -30.94
CA ALA A 95 -32.62 -40.02 -31.20
C ALA A 95 -32.51 -41.27 -32.11
N GLU A 96 -31.47 -42.13 -31.90
CA GLU A 96 -31.20 -43.44 -32.57
C GLU A 96 -30.80 -43.38 -34.08
N GLU A 97 -30.14 -44.38 -34.69
CA GLU A 97 -29.05 -45.32 -34.30
C GLU A 97 -28.44 -45.96 -35.59
N ARG A 98 -27.24 -46.58 -35.53
CA ARG A 98 -26.69 -47.59 -36.50
C ARG A 98 -26.46 -47.20 -37.98
N GLU A 99 -25.87 -48.05 -38.85
CA GLU A 99 -24.60 -48.82 -38.81
C GLU A 99 -24.22 -49.27 -40.26
N GLU A 100 -23.07 -49.95 -40.45
CA GLU A 100 -22.55 -50.56 -41.70
C GLU A 100 -22.17 -49.60 -42.87
N GLY A 101 -21.19 -49.93 -43.74
CA GLY A 101 -20.25 -51.05 -43.74
C GLY A 101 -19.32 -51.02 -44.97
N GLY A 102 -18.16 -51.70 -44.91
CA GLY A 102 -17.22 -51.78 -46.06
C GLY A 102 -15.99 -52.64 -45.78
N LYS A 103 -15.64 -53.56 -46.70
CA LYS A 103 -14.55 -54.54 -46.55
C LYS A 103 -13.41 -54.32 -47.56
N SER A 104 -12.31 -55.04 -47.30
CA SER A 104 -11.07 -55.20 -48.08
C SER A 104 -9.99 -54.12 -47.86
N GLY A 105 -8.70 -54.45 -47.91
CA GLY A 105 -8.10 -55.80 -47.97
C GLY A 105 -6.64 -55.78 -48.41
N GLY A 106 -5.75 -56.37 -47.61
CA GLY A 106 -4.32 -56.46 -47.94
C GLY A 106 -3.47 -56.94 -46.77
N SER A 107 -2.66 -57.96 -47.00
CA SER A 107 -1.56 -58.39 -46.11
C SER A 107 -0.26 -57.76 -46.60
N VAL A 108 0.68 -57.45 -45.69
CA VAL A 108 2.12 -57.78 -45.83
C VAL A 108 2.95 -57.28 -44.62
N ALA A 109 3.99 -58.06 -44.29
CA ALA A 109 5.16 -57.73 -43.46
C ALA A 109 4.98 -57.40 -41.96
N GLN A 110 5.76 -58.12 -41.14
CA GLN A 110 6.08 -57.74 -39.76
C GLN A 110 7.13 -56.62 -39.76
N SER A 111 6.98 -55.62 -38.90
CA SER A 111 8.10 -54.79 -38.43
C SER A 111 7.90 -54.45 -36.96
N ARG A 112 8.71 -55.06 -36.09
CA ARG A 112 8.70 -54.88 -34.65
C ARG A 112 9.41 -53.56 -34.31
N ARG A 113 8.66 -52.47 -34.10
CA ARG A 113 9.18 -51.18 -33.65
C ARG A 113 8.91 -50.97 -32.16
N GLU A 114 9.91 -50.43 -31.48
CA GLU A 114 9.92 -50.22 -30.03
C GLU A 114 9.36 -48.83 -29.68
N PRO A 115 8.76 -48.64 -28.49
CA PRO A 115 8.11 -47.38 -28.14
C PRO A 115 9.03 -46.36 -27.47
N LYS A 116 9.01 -45.12 -27.98
CA LYS A 116 9.48 -43.85 -27.38
C LYS A 116 10.99 -43.65 -27.21
N GLU A 117 11.51 -42.68 -27.98
CA GLU A 117 12.16 -41.47 -27.45
C GLU A 117 11.66 -40.30 -28.33
N GLN A 118 10.76 -39.47 -27.80
CA GLN A 118 11.07 -38.12 -27.33
C GLN A 118 11.55 -37.17 -28.45
N GLU A 119 10.60 -36.62 -29.20
CA GLU A 119 10.82 -35.32 -29.87
C GLU A 119 10.99 -34.26 -28.77
N GLU A 120 12.14 -33.58 -28.75
CA GLU A 120 12.34 -32.43 -27.87
C GLU A 120 11.46 -31.26 -28.33
N LEU A 121 10.34 -31.05 -27.63
CA LEU A 121 9.51 -29.85 -27.81
C LEU A 121 10.38 -28.61 -27.60
N PRO A 122 10.45 -27.67 -28.55
CA PRO A 122 11.32 -26.51 -28.44
C PRO A 122 10.91 -25.69 -27.22
N GLY A 123 11.83 -25.57 -26.27
CA GLY A 123 11.58 -24.97 -24.96
C GLY A 123 11.14 -23.52 -25.06
N ARG A 124 9.83 -23.28 -25.09
CA ARG A 124 9.23 -21.99 -24.72
C ARG A 124 9.51 -21.76 -23.23
N GLY A 125 10.68 -21.20 -22.93
CA GLY A 125 10.83 -20.41 -21.70
C GLY A 125 9.65 -19.45 -21.63
N SER A 126 8.91 -19.46 -20.52
CA SER A 126 7.65 -18.74 -20.39
C SER A 126 7.90 -17.24 -20.60
N ALA A 127 7.58 -16.74 -21.79
CA ALA A 127 7.79 -15.35 -22.15
C ALA A 127 7.02 -14.47 -21.16
N VAL A 128 7.74 -13.63 -20.42
CA VAL A 128 7.15 -12.76 -19.41
C VAL A 128 6.17 -11.82 -20.09
N SER A 129 4.89 -12.05 -19.81
CA SER A 129 3.76 -11.38 -20.45
C SER A 129 3.11 -10.32 -19.56
N GLY A 130 3.48 -10.26 -18.28
CA GLY A 130 3.07 -9.22 -17.34
C GLY A 130 4.07 -9.05 -16.19
N ARG A 131 4.18 -7.83 -15.66
CA ARG A 131 5.04 -7.50 -14.51
C ARG A 131 4.24 -6.99 -13.32
N LEU A 132 4.31 -7.69 -12.19
CA LEU A 132 3.57 -7.34 -10.96
C LEU A 132 4.54 -6.82 -9.89
N ALA A 133 4.37 -5.58 -9.48
CA ALA A 133 5.02 -5.09 -8.26
C ALA A 133 4.16 -5.46 -7.04
N ILE A 134 4.82 -5.93 -5.98
CA ILE A 134 4.17 -6.19 -4.69
C ILE A 134 4.88 -5.34 -3.63
N VAL A 135 4.12 -4.44 -3.02
CA VAL A 135 4.58 -3.54 -1.96
C VAL A 135 4.02 -3.99 -0.61
N ILE A 136 4.84 -3.95 0.43
CA ILE A 136 4.49 -4.31 1.79
C ILE A 136 4.54 -3.06 2.67
N ASP A 137 3.36 -2.61 3.10
CA ASP A 137 3.12 -1.41 3.91
C ASP A 137 3.28 -1.69 5.43
N ASP A 138 3.22 -0.62 6.24
CA ASP A 138 3.36 -0.63 7.71
C ASP A 138 4.68 -1.17 8.29
N VAL A 139 5.75 -1.23 7.49
CA VAL A 139 7.05 -1.66 8.00
C VAL A 139 7.65 -0.62 8.94
N GLY A 140 8.16 -1.05 10.10
CA GLY A 140 8.86 -0.19 11.05
C GLY A 140 8.58 -0.50 12.51
N ASN A 141 7.44 -1.12 12.82
CA ASN A 141 7.09 -1.48 14.20
C ASN A 141 7.65 -2.85 14.66
N SER A 142 7.87 -3.81 13.74
CA SER A 142 8.39 -5.15 14.07
C SER A 142 9.41 -5.66 13.06
N LYS A 143 10.63 -5.96 13.52
CA LYS A 143 11.68 -6.63 12.72
C LYS A 143 11.31 -8.09 12.45
N GLU A 144 10.59 -8.71 13.38
CA GLU A 144 10.19 -10.12 13.33
C GLU A 144 9.12 -10.35 12.26
N ALA A 145 8.20 -9.40 12.07
CA ALA A 145 7.25 -9.41 10.96
C ALA A 145 7.96 -9.20 9.61
N LEU A 146 8.85 -8.20 9.51
CA LEU A 146 9.68 -7.96 8.31
C LEU A 146 10.51 -9.19 7.91
N LYS A 147 11.09 -9.92 8.88
CA LYS A 147 11.82 -11.18 8.64
C LYS A 147 10.97 -12.27 7.98
N ALA A 148 9.64 -12.23 8.05
CA ALA A 148 8.80 -13.16 7.30
C ALA A 148 8.87 -12.86 5.79
N PHE A 149 8.67 -11.59 5.41
CA PHE A 149 8.69 -11.14 4.02
C PHE A 149 10.09 -11.15 3.39
N LEU A 150 11.16 -10.84 4.14
CA LEU A 150 12.53 -10.88 3.61
C LEU A 150 12.99 -12.30 3.23
N ARG A 151 12.31 -13.36 3.71
CA ARG A 151 12.55 -14.76 3.28
C ARG A 151 11.83 -15.12 1.97
N ILE A 152 10.96 -14.26 1.46
CA ILE A 152 10.21 -14.54 0.23
C ILE A 152 11.14 -14.37 -0.98
N PRO A 153 11.27 -15.40 -1.86
CA PRO A 153 12.17 -15.37 -3.02
C PRO A 153 11.55 -14.60 -4.20
N ALA A 154 11.21 -13.34 -3.97
CA ALA A 154 10.73 -12.37 -4.95
C ALA A 154 11.18 -10.95 -4.56
N PRO A 155 11.42 -10.03 -5.52
CA PRO A 155 11.90 -8.68 -5.25
C PRO A 155 10.76 -7.75 -4.79
N LEU A 156 10.24 -8.03 -3.59
CA LEU A 156 9.23 -7.18 -2.94
C LEU A 156 9.77 -5.79 -2.62
N THR A 157 8.89 -4.79 -2.67
CA THR A 157 9.14 -3.43 -2.20
C THR A 157 8.59 -3.27 -0.78
N PHE A 158 9.22 -2.45 0.05
CA PHE A 158 8.81 -2.24 1.45
C PHE A 158 8.59 -0.75 1.75
N ALA A 159 7.40 -0.38 2.20
CA ALA A 159 7.09 0.97 2.64
C ALA A 159 7.34 1.10 4.16
N VAL A 160 8.28 1.97 4.55
CA VAL A 160 8.75 2.11 5.93
C VAL A 160 8.19 3.39 6.57
N ILE A 161 7.48 3.25 7.69
CA ILE A 161 6.94 4.41 8.45
C ILE A 161 8.08 5.08 9.24
N PRO A 162 8.31 6.40 9.06
CA PRO A 162 9.33 7.15 9.78
C PRO A 162 9.00 7.29 11.28
N GLY A 163 9.97 7.67 12.11
CA GLY A 163 9.79 7.78 13.56
C GLY A 163 9.42 6.50 14.35
N THR A 164 9.06 5.39 13.69
CA THR A 164 8.65 4.15 14.37
C THR A 164 9.83 3.41 15.03
N ARG A 165 9.53 2.63 16.07
CA ARG A 165 10.53 2.02 17.00
C ARG A 165 11.68 1.28 16.31
N CYS A 166 11.44 0.67 15.15
CA CYS A 166 12.46 -0.06 14.39
C CYS A 166 12.72 0.51 12.99
N ALA A 167 12.20 1.69 12.62
CA ALA A 167 12.22 2.23 11.25
C ALA A 167 13.59 2.09 10.55
N ALA A 168 14.64 2.69 11.13
CA ALA A 168 16.00 2.65 10.60
C ALA A 168 16.61 1.22 10.57
N ALA A 169 16.30 0.38 11.56
CA ALA A 169 16.77 -1.00 11.61
C ALA A 169 16.07 -1.89 10.56
N CYS A 170 14.79 -1.64 10.30
CA CYS A 170 14.03 -2.26 9.22
C CYS A 170 14.58 -1.84 7.85
N LEU A 171 14.82 -0.53 7.64
CA LEU A 171 15.46 -0.03 6.41
C LEU A 171 16.84 -0.66 6.18
N GLN A 172 17.67 -0.77 7.23
CA GLN A 172 18.96 -1.45 7.16
C GLN A 172 18.80 -2.93 6.74
N MET A 173 17.84 -3.65 7.32
CA MET A 173 17.55 -5.05 6.97
C MET A 173 17.03 -5.21 5.53
N ILE A 174 16.17 -4.31 5.05
CA ILE A 174 15.67 -4.28 3.67
C ILE A 174 16.85 -4.08 2.69
N ARG A 175 17.65 -3.03 2.91
CA ARG A 175 18.81 -2.70 2.05
C ARG A 175 19.88 -3.79 2.07
N ALA A 176 20.18 -4.37 3.23
CA ALA A 176 21.11 -5.50 3.37
C ALA A 176 20.61 -6.79 2.68
N SER A 177 19.31 -6.91 2.43
CA SER A 177 18.70 -8.03 1.69
C SER A 177 18.58 -7.76 0.18
N GLY A 178 19.12 -6.65 -0.33
CA GLY A 178 18.98 -6.26 -1.74
C GLY A 178 17.53 -6.01 -2.16
N ARG A 179 16.69 -5.49 -1.25
CA ARG A 179 15.27 -5.19 -1.47
C ARG A 179 15.03 -3.68 -1.54
N GLU A 180 13.96 -3.30 -2.23
CA GLU A 180 13.59 -1.90 -2.45
C GLU A 180 12.83 -1.31 -1.26
N ALA A 181 13.08 -0.04 -0.95
CA ALA A 181 12.44 0.69 0.15
C ALA A 181 11.83 2.02 -0.32
N VAL A 182 10.63 2.33 0.16
CA VAL A 182 9.97 3.63 0.00
C VAL A 182 9.60 4.20 1.37
N LEU A 183 9.50 5.53 1.49
CA LEU A 183 8.97 6.19 2.69
C LEU A 183 7.45 5.97 2.74
N HIS A 184 6.94 5.34 3.81
CA HIS A 184 5.49 5.26 4.09
C HIS A 184 5.08 6.50 4.90
N LEU A 185 4.81 7.59 4.21
CA LEU A 185 4.55 8.92 4.74
C LEU A 185 3.19 8.94 5.48
N PRO A 186 3.15 9.25 6.80
CA PRO A 186 1.89 9.46 7.51
C PRO A 186 1.11 10.63 6.92
N MET A 187 -0.14 10.41 6.52
CA MET A 187 -0.99 11.44 5.92
C MET A 187 -2.42 11.38 6.49
N GLU A 188 -3.09 12.51 6.54
CA GLU A 188 -4.40 12.66 7.20
C GLU A 188 -5.53 11.87 6.51
N PRO A 189 -6.28 11.00 7.23
CA PRO A 189 -7.50 10.36 6.75
C PRO A 189 -8.74 11.26 6.88
N LEU A 190 -9.84 10.87 6.23
CA LEU A 190 -11.15 11.52 6.38
C LEU A 190 -11.79 11.35 7.77
N ASP A 191 -11.38 10.30 8.50
CA ASP A 191 -11.88 9.99 9.83
C ASP A 191 -10.77 10.32 10.86
N PRO A 192 -10.90 11.41 11.64
CA PRO A 192 -9.81 11.92 12.48
C PRO A 192 -9.41 10.98 13.61
N ASP A 193 -10.30 10.07 14.04
CA ASP A 193 -10.02 9.09 15.10
C ASP A 193 -8.93 8.08 14.67
N PHE A 194 -8.65 7.97 13.36
CA PHE A 194 -7.58 7.15 12.78
C PHE A 194 -6.37 7.96 12.30
N CYS A 195 -6.26 9.25 12.63
CA CYS A 195 -5.17 10.10 12.15
C CYS A 195 -3.81 9.68 12.77
N PRO A 196 -2.81 9.26 11.97
CA PRO A 196 -1.55 8.75 12.50
C PRO A 196 -0.67 9.85 13.09
N PRO A 197 0.10 9.57 14.16
CA PRO A 197 0.98 10.57 14.78
C PRO A 197 2.05 11.04 13.78
N GLY A 198 2.18 12.36 13.62
CA GLY A 198 3.10 12.96 12.65
C GLY A 198 2.54 13.12 11.24
N ALA A 199 1.24 12.86 11.01
CA ALA A 199 0.57 13.05 9.73
C ALA A 199 0.89 14.40 9.07
N ILE A 200 0.97 14.39 7.74
CA ILE A 200 0.74 15.56 6.90
C ILE A 200 -0.78 15.81 6.86
N THR A 201 -1.23 16.98 7.32
CA THR A 201 -2.65 17.38 7.41
C THR A 201 -2.95 18.62 6.58
N VAL A 202 -4.23 18.84 6.22
CA VAL A 202 -4.63 19.95 5.34
C VAL A 202 -4.61 21.33 6.02
N GLU A 203 -4.45 21.37 7.34
CA GLU A 203 -4.26 22.60 8.12
C GLU A 203 -2.81 23.09 8.14
N MET A 204 -1.84 22.22 7.86
CA MET A 204 -0.41 22.57 7.84
C MET A 204 -0.07 23.53 6.70
N THR A 205 0.74 24.55 6.95
CA THR A 205 1.29 25.40 5.89
C THR A 205 2.24 24.63 4.97
N ASP A 206 2.39 25.07 3.72
CA ASP A 206 3.31 24.45 2.75
C ASP A 206 4.73 24.26 3.32
N ALA A 207 5.24 25.23 4.07
CA ALA A 207 6.56 25.15 4.70
C ALA A 207 6.66 24.04 5.77
N GLU A 208 5.63 23.84 6.61
CA GLU A 208 5.60 22.76 7.60
C GLU A 208 5.47 21.37 6.94
N ILE A 209 4.80 21.31 5.79
CA ILE A 209 4.70 20.10 4.96
C ILE A 209 6.08 19.78 4.36
N GLU A 210 6.70 20.76 3.70
CA GLU A 210 7.99 20.61 3.04
C GLU A 210 9.13 20.28 4.02
N GLU A 211 9.13 20.89 5.22
CA GLU A 211 10.04 20.54 6.33
C GLU A 211 9.82 19.09 6.80
N ARG A 212 8.56 18.70 7.07
CA ARG A 212 8.25 17.38 7.64
C ARG A 212 8.53 16.23 6.66
N VAL A 213 8.18 16.40 5.37
CA VAL A 213 8.53 15.42 4.33
C VAL A 213 10.05 15.33 4.15
N SER A 214 10.76 16.46 4.14
CA SER A 214 12.23 16.46 4.07
C SER A 214 12.85 15.70 5.24
N LYS A 215 12.43 16.01 6.48
CA LYS A 215 12.89 15.33 7.68
C LYS A 215 12.67 13.82 7.63
N TYR A 216 11.51 13.35 7.19
CA TYR A 216 11.23 11.92 7.10
C TYR A 216 12.03 11.20 6.00
N LEU A 217 12.43 11.90 4.94
CA LEU A 217 13.38 11.38 3.94
C LEU A 217 14.82 11.32 4.49
N ASP A 218 15.21 12.30 5.31
CA ASP A 218 16.52 12.31 5.98
C ASP A 218 16.63 11.30 7.13
N GLU A 219 15.52 10.95 7.78
CA GLU A 219 15.42 9.82 8.74
C GLU A 219 15.56 8.44 8.06
N LEU A 220 15.20 8.33 6.77
CA LEU A 220 15.19 7.06 6.02
C LEU A 220 16.05 7.15 4.72
N PRO A 221 17.36 7.39 4.85
CA PRO A 221 18.22 7.68 3.71
C PRO A 221 18.32 6.49 2.74
N GLY A 222 18.14 6.78 1.44
CA GLY A 222 18.21 5.80 0.37
C GLY A 222 16.94 4.98 0.14
N VAL A 223 15.78 5.48 0.59
CA VAL A 223 14.50 5.14 -0.08
C VAL A 223 14.50 5.68 -1.51
N VAL A 224 13.79 5.01 -2.42
CA VAL A 224 13.72 5.38 -3.86
C VAL A 224 12.42 6.10 -4.25
N GLY A 225 11.46 6.16 -3.34
CA GLY A 225 10.14 6.75 -3.55
C GLY A 225 9.43 7.06 -2.24
N VAL A 226 8.27 7.70 -2.34
CA VAL A 226 7.35 8.00 -1.24
C VAL A 226 6.00 7.36 -1.52
N ASN A 227 5.29 6.96 -0.47
CA ASN A 227 3.99 6.32 -0.53
C ASN A 227 3.13 6.75 0.68
N ASN A 228 1.82 6.92 0.52
CA ASN A 228 0.97 7.41 1.59
C ASN A 228 0.48 6.31 2.55
N HIS A 229 0.82 6.43 3.82
CA HIS A 229 0.12 5.77 4.93
C HIS A 229 -1.15 6.57 5.25
N MET A 230 -2.31 5.91 5.26
CA MET A 230 -3.62 6.55 5.36
C MET A 230 -3.81 7.62 4.26
N GLY A 231 -3.97 8.90 4.62
CA GLY A 231 -4.01 10.00 3.64
C GLY A 231 -5.31 10.17 2.85
N SER A 232 -6.43 9.56 3.25
CA SER A 232 -7.69 9.66 2.49
C SER A 232 -8.31 11.07 2.47
N ARG A 233 -7.90 11.99 3.35
CA ARG A 233 -8.22 13.43 3.28
C ARG A 233 -7.10 14.20 2.57
N ALA A 234 -5.86 14.04 3.01
CA ALA A 234 -4.71 14.75 2.47
C ALA A 234 -4.44 14.49 0.98
N THR A 235 -4.66 13.28 0.46
CA THR A 235 -4.48 12.99 -0.98
C THR A 235 -5.58 13.56 -1.88
N GLN A 236 -6.67 14.07 -1.32
CA GLN A 236 -7.70 14.83 -2.05
C GLN A 236 -7.46 16.35 -2.01
N ASP A 237 -6.53 16.84 -1.17
CA ASP A 237 -6.18 18.27 -1.11
C ASP A 237 -5.03 18.59 -2.06
N ARG A 238 -5.28 19.48 -3.01
CA ARG A 238 -4.30 19.86 -4.04
C ARG A 238 -3.08 20.56 -3.45
N ARG A 239 -3.27 21.51 -2.54
CA ARG A 239 -2.18 22.31 -1.96
C ARG A 239 -1.25 21.43 -1.15
N VAL A 240 -1.81 20.51 -0.35
CA VAL A 240 -1.02 19.51 0.37
C VAL A 240 -0.24 18.63 -0.61
N MET A 241 -0.90 18.10 -1.63
CA MET A 241 -0.21 17.24 -2.59
C MET A 241 0.86 17.97 -3.40
N GLU A 242 0.66 19.24 -3.75
CA GLU A 242 1.70 20.07 -4.36
C GLU A 242 2.91 20.22 -3.44
N ALA A 243 2.73 20.65 -2.19
CA ALA A 243 3.82 20.81 -1.23
C ALA A 243 4.58 19.50 -0.96
N VAL A 244 3.86 18.37 -0.84
CA VAL A 244 4.48 17.03 -0.73
C VAL A 244 5.27 16.70 -1.99
N LEU A 245 4.67 16.83 -3.18
CA LEU A 245 5.30 16.41 -4.44
C LEU A 245 6.46 17.32 -4.86
N ARG A 246 6.46 18.61 -4.50
CA ARG A 246 7.62 19.51 -4.65
C ARG A 246 8.87 18.91 -3.99
N VAL A 247 8.76 18.41 -2.75
CA VAL A 247 9.90 17.78 -2.05
C VAL A 247 10.30 16.45 -2.70
N VAL A 248 9.32 15.62 -3.07
CA VAL A 248 9.56 14.31 -3.70
C VAL A 248 10.30 14.48 -5.04
N GLY A 249 9.85 15.42 -5.88
CA GLY A 249 10.50 15.78 -7.14
C GLY A 249 11.90 16.37 -6.94
N ALA A 250 12.05 17.33 -6.01
CA ALA A 250 13.35 17.94 -5.70
C ALA A 250 14.39 16.94 -5.15
N ARG A 251 13.94 15.84 -4.53
CA ARG A 251 14.78 14.72 -4.07
C ARG A 251 15.02 13.65 -5.15
N GLY A 252 14.45 13.80 -6.35
CA GLY A 252 14.59 12.85 -7.46
C GLY A 252 13.82 11.53 -7.28
N LEU A 253 12.77 11.54 -6.44
CA LEU A 253 12.00 10.37 -6.04
C LEU A 253 10.68 10.28 -6.83
N PHE A 254 10.05 9.09 -6.82
CA PHE A 254 8.68 8.90 -7.32
C PHE A 254 7.66 8.90 -6.18
N PHE A 255 6.38 9.07 -6.50
CA PHE A 255 5.27 8.86 -5.56
C PHE A 255 4.43 7.63 -5.96
N LEU A 256 4.14 6.74 -5.01
CA LEU A 256 3.19 5.64 -5.13
C LEU A 256 1.94 5.97 -4.33
N ASP A 257 0.82 6.12 -5.02
CA ASP A 257 -0.49 6.35 -4.40
C ASP A 257 -1.14 5.01 -3.99
N SER A 258 -1.34 4.79 -2.69
CA SER A 258 -2.05 3.62 -2.14
C SER A 258 -3.57 3.65 -2.41
N ARG A 259 -4.09 4.70 -3.05
CA ARG A 259 -5.50 4.92 -3.43
C ARG A 259 -6.46 4.66 -2.26
N THR A 260 -6.19 5.33 -1.14
CA THR A 260 -7.02 5.30 0.08
C THR A 260 -8.27 6.19 -0.03
N ALA A 261 -8.30 7.08 -1.03
CA ALA A 261 -9.50 7.76 -1.52
C ALA A 261 -9.64 7.59 -3.04
N SER A 262 -10.88 7.55 -3.55
CA SER A 262 -11.14 7.39 -4.99
C SER A 262 -10.85 8.65 -5.81
N ARG A 263 -10.93 9.83 -5.18
CA ARG A 263 -10.69 11.17 -5.77
C ARG A 263 -9.32 11.76 -5.43
N THR A 264 -8.35 10.91 -5.13
CA THR A 264 -6.93 11.28 -5.00
C THR A 264 -6.45 12.10 -6.20
N VAL A 265 -5.78 13.23 -5.95
CA VAL A 265 -5.24 14.14 -6.98
C VAL A 265 -3.75 13.90 -7.29
N VAL A 266 -3.13 12.89 -6.66
CA VAL A 266 -1.69 12.59 -6.75
C VAL A 266 -1.19 12.47 -8.19
N ALA A 267 -1.97 11.85 -9.07
CA ALA A 267 -1.59 11.64 -10.47
C ALA A 267 -1.70 12.92 -11.33
N GLU A 268 -2.62 13.82 -10.99
CA GLU A 268 -2.84 15.09 -11.68
C GLU A 268 -1.72 16.08 -11.31
N VAL A 269 -1.54 16.31 -10.00
CA VAL A 269 -0.49 17.19 -9.47
C VAL A 269 0.92 16.67 -9.80
N GLY A 270 1.11 15.34 -9.80
CA GLY A 270 2.38 14.73 -10.21
C GLY A 270 2.73 15.02 -11.67
N ALA A 271 1.76 14.90 -12.58
CA ALA A 271 1.96 15.21 -14.00
C ALA A 271 2.31 16.69 -14.24
N GLU A 272 1.64 17.61 -13.53
CA GLU A 272 1.90 19.06 -13.64
C GLU A 272 3.28 19.47 -13.09
N LEU A 273 3.72 18.84 -11.99
CA LEU A 273 5.04 19.09 -11.39
C LEU A 273 6.18 18.27 -12.03
N GLY A 274 5.89 17.43 -13.03
CA GLY A 274 6.87 16.52 -13.64
C GLY A 274 7.39 15.41 -12.71
N VAL A 275 6.66 15.12 -11.62
CA VAL A 275 7.03 14.12 -10.62
C VAL A 275 6.46 12.76 -11.03
N PRO A 276 7.29 11.70 -11.19
CA PRO A 276 6.79 10.39 -11.55
C PRO A 276 5.84 9.83 -10.50
N CYS A 277 4.57 9.66 -10.88
CA CYS A 277 3.53 9.07 -10.03
C CYS A 277 3.09 7.71 -10.59
N ILE A 278 2.87 6.76 -9.68
CA ILE A 278 2.24 5.45 -9.92
C ILE A 278 1.17 5.21 -8.86
N SER A 279 0.26 4.27 -9.06
CA SER A 279 -0.80 3.96 -8.10
C SER A 279 -0.99 2.46 -7.93
N ARG A 280 -1.51 2.06 -6.76
CA ARG A 280 -2.02 0.71 -6.51
C ARG A 280 -3.20 0.39 -7.43
N ASP A 281 -3.21 -0.82 -7.99
CA ASP A 281 -4.34 -1.40 -8.71
C ASP A 281 -5.31 -2.16 -7.77
N GLY A 282 -6.53 -2.43 -8.24
CA GLY A 282 -7.48 -3.36 -7.59
C GLY A 282 -7.84 -3.01 -6.13
N ARG A 283 -7.87 -4.04 -5.27
CA ARG A 283 -8.01 -3.93 -3.80
C ARG A 283 -6.68 -4.20 -3.09
N PHE A 284 -6.58 -3.87 -1.80
CA PHE A 284 -5.45 -4.31 -0.97
C PHE A 284 -5.48 -5.83 -0.79
N LEU A 285 -4.32 -6.47 -0.64
CA LEU A 285 -4.20 -7.93 -0.44
C LEU A 285 -4.88 -8.41 0.85
N ASP A 286 -4.96 -7.55 1.86
CA ASP A 286 -5.35 -7.88 3.24
C ASP A 286 -6.24 -6.79 3.87
N HIS A 287 -7.30 -6.43 3.15
CA HIS A 287 -8.24 -5.38 3.57
C HIS A 287 -8.78 -5.60 5.00
N LEU A 288 -8.69 -4.57 5.85
CA LEU A 288 -9.04 -4.61 7.28
C LEU A 288 -8.30 -5.70 8.08
N GLY A 289 -7.07 -6.06 7.66
CA GLY A 289 -6.24 -7.09 8.28
C GLY A 289 -6.63 -8.52 7.92
N ASN A 290 -7.66 -8.73 7.09
CA ASN A 290 -8.07 -10.05 6.64
C ASN A 290 -7.31 -10.50 5.39
N SER A 291 -6.25 -11.29 5.57
CA SER A 291 -5.47 -11.88 4.47
C SER A 291 -6.06 -13.18 3.89
N ALA A 292 -7.32 -13.54 4.16
CA ALA A 292 -7.90 -14.80 3.68
C ALA A 292 -7.90 -14.90 2.15
N ASP A 293 -8.46 -13.88 1.50
CA ASP A 293 -8.59 -13.77 0.03
C ASP A 293 -7.28 -13.35 -0.66
N ALA A 294 -6.16 -13.19 0.07
CA ALA A 294 -4.94 -12.57 -0.46
C ALA A 294 -4.34 -13.33 -1.66
N ASP A 295 -4.53 -14.65 -1.73
CA ASP A 295 -4.14 -15.46 -2.90
C ASP A 295 -5.04 -15.19 -4.13
N GLU A 296 -6.30 -14.79 -3.92
CA GLU A 296 -7.23 -14.41 -4.99
C GLU A 296 -6.89 -13.02 -5.53
N VAL A 297 -6.64 -12.04 -4.65
CA VAL A 297 -6.21 -10.69 -5.06
C VAL A 297 -4.90 -10.72 -5.84
N LEU A 298 -3.95 -11.59 -5.48
CA LEU A 298 -2.71 -11.77 -6.24
C LEU A 298 -2.97 -12.33 -7.65
N VAL A 299 -4.03 -13.11 -7.85
CA VAL A 299 -4.44 -13.65 -9.16
C VAL A 299 -5.19 -12.60 -9.97
N GLU A 300 -6.12 -11.85 -9.34
CA GLU A 300 -6.76 -10.65 -9.94
C GLU A 300 -5.69 -9.67 -10.48
N LEU A 301 -4.65 -9.40 -9.70
CA LEU A 301 -3.53 -8.54 -10.06
C LEU A 301 -2.60 -9.15 -11.13
N ALA A 302 -2.48 -10.48 -11.19
CA ALA A 302 -1.73 -11.16 -12.23
C ALA A 302 -2.45 -11.07 -13.59
N GLU A 303 -3.75 -11.33 -13.64
CA GLU A 303 -4.58 -11.15 -14.84
C GLU A 303 -4.57 -9.69 -15.32
N LEU A 304 -4.53 -8.74 -14.38
CA LEU A 304 -4.35 -7.32 -14.67
C LEU A 304 -2.96 -6.99 -15.22
N ALA A 305 -1.90 -7.59 -14.67
CA ALA A 305 -0.53 -7.43 -15.15
C ALA A 305 -0.34 -8.03 -16.56
N LEU A 306 -1.02 -9.15 -16.87
CA LEU A 306 -1.02 -9.79 -18.19
C LEU A 306 -1.78 -8.96 -19.24
N SER A 307 -2.89 -8.34 -18.86
CA SER A 307 -3.74 -7.56 -19.78
C SER A 307 -3.26 -6.12 -20.01
N LYS A 308 -2.60 -5.50 -19.01
CA LYS A 308 -2.03 -4.14 -19.10
C LYS A 308 -0.50 -4.10 -19.31
N GLY A 309 0.17 -5.26 -19.29
CA GLY A 309 1.64 -5.37 -19.23
C GLY A 309 2.25 -5.15 -17.83
N SER A 310 1.54 -4.48 -16.91
CA SER A 310 1.94 -4.40 -15.51
C SER A 310 0.80 -4.00 -14.55
N ALA A 311 0.95 -4.35 -13.27
CA ALA A 311 0.07 -3.91 -12.18
C ALA A 311 0.85 -3.70 -10.86
N VAL A 312 0.28 -2.96 -9.90
CA VAL A 312 0.83 -2.76 -8.55
C VAL A 312 -0.12 -3.27 -7.47
N GLY A 313 0.28 -4.33 -6.77
CA GLY A 313 -0.38 -4.81 -5.55
C GLY A 313 0.25 -4.22 -4.29
N ILE A 314 -0.58 -3.93 -3.28
CA ILE A 314 -0.12 -3.56 -1.94
C ILE A 314 -0.86 -4.39 -0.89
N GLY A 315 -0.13 -4.92 0.08
CA GLY A 315 -0.64 -5.44 1.35
C GLY A 315 0.21 -4.94 2.50
N HIS A 316 -0.16 -5.26 3.73
CA HIS A 316 0.51 -4.75 4.93
C HIS A 316 1.42 -5.85 5.53
N VAL A 317 2.23 -5.49 6.54
CA VAL A 317 3.24 -6.39 7.16
C VAL A 317 2.63 -7.51 8.05
N HIS A 318 1.50 -8.08 7.64
CA HIS A 318 0.77 -9.12 8.36
C HIS A 318 1.24 -10.55 8.04
N LYS A 319 1.11 -11.45 9.03
CA LYS A 319 1.52 -12.86 8.90
C LYS A 319 0.76 -13.60 7.78
N GLY A 320 -0.55 -13.38 7.66
CA GLY A 320 -1.38 -14.00 6.63
C GLY A 320 -0.91 -13.61 5.22
N THR A 321 -0.69 -12.31 5.00
CA THR A 321 -0.20 -11.72 3.74
C THR A 321 1.17 -12.27 3.35
N SER A 322 2.10 -12.40 4.31
CA SER A 322 3.41 -13.03 4.04
C SER A 322 3.30 -14.49 3.57
N ALA A 323 2.32 -15.23 4.12
CA ALA A 323 2.09 -16.62 3.75
C ALA A 323 1.38 -16.74 2.38
N ALA A 324 0.43 -15.86 2.08
CA ALA A 324 -0.25 -15.81 0.78
C ALA A 324 0.72 -15.45 -0.36
N VAL A 325 1.46 -14.34 -0.24
CA VAL A 325 2.48 -13.95 -1.22
C VAL A 325 3.44 -15.10 -1.50
N LEU A 326 3.93 -15.80 -0.46
CA LEU A 326 4.82 -16.95 -0.61
C LEU A 326 4.16 -18.16 -1.32
N ARG A 327 2.91 -18.50 -0.96
CA ARG A 327 2.13 -19.59 -1.62
C ARG A 327 1.85 -19.29 -3.08
N SER A 328 1.56 -18.03 -3.40
CA SER A 328 1.13 -17.62 -4.74
C SER A 328 2.27 -17.54 -5.76
N LEU A 329 3.53 -17.32 -5.34
CA LEU A 329 4.67 -17.16 -6.27
C LEU A 329 4.78 -18.23 -7.40
N PRO A 330 4.57 -19.55 -7.17
CA PRO A 330 4.61 -20.54 -8.23
C PRO A 330 3.46 -20.38 -9.23
N LYS A 331 2.24 -20.05 -8.76
CA LYS A 331 1.07 -19.80 -9.61
C LYS A 331 1.28 -18.56 -10.47
N LEU A 332 1.75 -17.46 -9.87
CA LEU A 332 2.03 -16.20 -10.56
C LEU A 332 3.05 -16.39 -11.70
N ARG A 333 4.14 -17.14 -11.45
CA ARG A 333 5.10 -17.51 -12.51
C ARG A 333 4.50 -18.43 -13.57
N ALA A 334 3.68 -19.41 -13.19
CA ALA A 334 3.00 -20.30 -14.14
C ALA A 334 1.99 -19.56 -15.05
N MET A 335 1.46 -18.42 -14.59
CA MET A 335 0.63 -17.51 -15.39
C MET A 335 1.45 -16.62 -16.35
N GLY A 336 2.79 -16.65 -16.30
CA GLY A 336 3.67 -15.80 -17.11
C GLY A 336 4.01 -14.44 -16.48
N VAL A 337 3.70 -14.25 -15.19
CA VAL A 337 3.94 -12.98 -14.48
C VAL A 337 5.28 -12.99 -13.73
N GLU A 338 6.10 -11.97 -13.99
CA GLU A 338 7.31 -11.65 -13.25
C GLU A 338 6.99 -10.75 -12.06
N ILE A 339 7.59 -11.02 -10.89
CA ILE A 339 7.51 -10.11 -9.73
C ILE A 339 8.70 -9.17 -9.76
N VAL A 340 8.45 -7.86 -9.65
CA VAL A 340 9.47 -6.80 -9.83
C VAL A 340 9.40 -5.73 -8.72
N PRO A 341 10.48 -4.95 -8.48
CA PRO A 341 10.41 -3.74 -7.66
C PRO A 341 9.49 -2.70 -8.28
N VAL A 342 8.80 -1.87 -7.48
CA VAL A 342 7.83 -0.91 -8.00
C VAL A 342 8.48 0.18 -8.85
N SER A 343 9.73 0.56 -8.56
CA SER A 343 10.53 1.48 -9.38
C SER A 343 10.65 1.06 -10.85
N SER A 344 10.60 -0.25 -11.15
CA SER A 344 10.68 -0.77 -12.53
C SER A 344 9.39 -0.60 -13.34
N LEU A 345 8.29 -0.23 -12.67
CA LEU A 345 7.00 0.09 -13.28
C LEU A 345 6.75 1.60 -13.38
N VAL A 346 7.51 2.41 -12.63
CA VAL A 346 7.46 3.88 -12.70
C VAL A 346 7.97 4.33 -14.07
N ARG A 347 7.06 4.87 -14.88
CA ARG A 347 7.44 5.57 -16.11
C ARG A 347 8.01 6.93 -15.74
N LYS A 348 9.18 7.24 -16.30
CA LYS A 348 9.66 8.63 -16.36
C LYS A 348 8.79 9.38 -17.37
N GLY A 349 8.42 10.62 -17.04
CA GLY A 349 7.72 11.53 -17.96
C GLY A 349 8.61 12.00 -19.09
#